data_AF-A0A974UFA2-F1
#
_entry.id   AF-A0A974UFA2-F1
#
_cell.length_a   1.000
_cell.length_b   1.000
_cell.length_c   1.000
_cell.angle_alpha   90.00
_cell.angle_beta   90.00
_cell.angle_gamma   90.00
#
_symmetry.space_group_name_H-M   'P 1'
#
loop_
_entity.id
_entity.type
_entity.pdbx_description
1 polymer ?
#
loop_
_entity_poly.entity_id
_entity_poly.type
_entity_poly.pdbx_seq_one_letter_code
_entity_poly.pdbx_strand_id
1 'polypeptide(L)'
;MSYNTKNYTEQGGEKTVIGGTLEIKEGASVTGLSADPLLVATGDTLGGVKAAAAGEDDTVEVKIGDDSKLYVQALAAATDETLGGVIADEATEDDTVEVKIGEDHKLYVPTYPTDATESVSGLVKAAANQADSIAEDTATLVTDFNALLAKLKAAGLMADQE
;
A
#
# COMPACT_ATOMS: atom_id res chain seq x y z
N MET A 1 34.47 18.81 -63.59
CA MET A 1 34.17 19.00 -62.15
C MET A 1 32.71 19.36 -62.04
N SER A 2 31.87 18.50 -61.43
CA SER A 2 30.48 18.88 -61.18
C SER A 2 30.47 19.75 -59.93
N TYR A 3 29.98 20.97 -60.06
CA TYR A 3 29.75 21.86 -58.92
C TYR A 3 28.28 21.68 -58.55
N ASN A 4 27.99 20.82 -57.57
CA ASN A 4 26.63 20.78 -57.03
C ASN A 4 26.49 21.88 -55.99
N THR A 5 25.48 22.73 -56.14
CA THR A 5 25.03 23.66 -55.10
C THR A 5 24.64 22.87 -53.86
N LYS A 6 24.77 23.43 -52.64
CA LYS A 6 24.55 22.72 -51.37
C LYS A 6 23.22 21.94 -51.32
N ASN A 7 22.18 22.47 -51.95
CA ASN A 7 20.90 21.80 -52.09
C ASN A 7 20.65 21.55 -53.59
N TYR A 8 20.38 20.31 -53.97
CA TYR A 8 20.17 19.92 -55.36
C TYR A 8 19.22 18.74 -55.48
N THR A 9 18.57 18.62 -56.64
CA THR A 9 17.77 17.45 -57.02
C THR A 9 18.56 16.63 -58.04
N GLU A 10 18.64 15.33 -57.84
CA GLU A 10 19.32 14.42 -58.77
C GLU A 10 18.56 14.36 -60.11
N GLN A 11 19.26 14.09 -61.22
CA GLN A 11 18.59 13.97 -62.52
C GLN A 11 17.56 12.83 -62.47
N GLY A 12 16.33 13.11 -62.91
CA GLY A 12 15.20 12.19 -62.78
C GLY A 12 14.24 12.54 -61.64
N GLY A 13 14.59 13.46 -60.74
CA GLY A 13 13.66 14.04 -59.76
C GLY A 13 13.33 13.17 -58.54
N GLU A 14 13.82 11.94 -58.47
CA GLU A 14 13.49 10.97 -57.41
C GLU A 14 14.05 11.35 -56.03
N LYS A 15 15.17 12.08 -56.00
CA LYS A 15 15.88 12.41 -54.77
C LYS A 15 16.27 13.88 -54.74
N THR A 16 15.91 14.53 -53.65
CA THR A 16 16.38 15.88 -53.32
C THR A 16 17.32 15.79 -52.13
N VAL A 17 18.52 16.33 -52.28
CA VAL A 17 19.55 16.40 -51.24
C VAL A 17 19.57 17.82 -50.68
N ILE A 18 19.40 17.95 -49.37
CA ILE A 18 19.53 19.21 -48.66
C ILE A 18 20.83 19.16 -47.84
N GLY A 19 21.87 19.85 -48.33
CA GLY A 19 23.15 20.01 -47.61
C GLY A 19 23.19 21.23 -46.69
N GLY A 20 22.10 22.00 -46.62
CA GLY A 20 21.87 23.08 -45.65
C GLY A 20 20.74 22.76 -44.67
N THR A 21 20.11 23.80 -44.09
CA THR A 21 18.94 23.64 -43.22
C THR A 21 17.65 23.63 -44.04
N LEU A 22 16.77 22.65 -43.80
CA LEU A 22 15.39 22.68 -44.26
C LEU A 22 14.50 23.22 -43.12
N GLU A 23 13.94 24.41 -43.30
CA GLU A 23 13.01 25.02 -42.35
C GLU A 23 11.56 24.82 -42.84
N ILE A 24 10.73 24.20 -42.00
CA ILE A 24 9.30 23.99 -42.26
C ILE A 24 8.51 24.90 -41.31
N LYS A 25 7.75 25.82 -41.89
CA LYS A 25 7.04 26.86 -41.14
C LYS A 25 5.77 26.34 -40.48
N GLU A 26 5.27 27.11 -39.51
CA GLU A 26 3.97 26.88 -38.87
C GLU A 26 2.85 26.69 -39.92
N GLY A 27 2.06 25.62 -39.76
CA GLY A 27 0.96 25.26 -40.66
C GLY A 27 1.35 24.40 -41.88
N ALA A 28 2.63 24.14 -42.13
CA ALA A 28 3.05 23.22 -43.19
C ALA A 28 2.93 21.74 -42.77
N SER A 29 2.64 20.86 -43.73
CA SER A 29 2.54 19.41 -43.52
C SER A 29 3.62 18.65 -44.29
N VAL A 30 4.17 17.61 -43.66
CA VAL A 30 5.04 16.63 -44.31
C VAL A 30 4.34 15.28 -44.25
N THR A 31 4.11 14.67 -45.40
CA THR A 31 3.52 13.34 -45.52
C THR A 31 4.57 12.34 -46.02
N GLY A 32 4.40 11.05 -45.71
CA GLY A 32 5.28 10.00 -46.23
C GLY A 32 6.62 9.82 -45.50
N LEU A 33 6.88 10.56 -44.41
CA LEU A 33 7.94 10.21 -43.46
C LEU A 33 7.53 8.94 -42.70
N SER A 34 7.89 7.77 -43.24
CA SER A 34 7.79 6.53 -42.49
C SER A 34 8.95 6.46 -41.50
N ALA A 35 8.68 6.68 -40.22
CA ALA A 35 9.62 6.39 -39.14
C ALA A 35 9.48 4.90 -38.75
N ASP A 36 9.63 3.98 -39.71
CA ASP A 36 9.49 2.54 -39.48
C ASP A 36 10.86 1.82 -39.62
N PRO A 37 11.38 1.19 -38.55
CA PRO A 37 10.81 1.15 -37.21
C PRO A 37 10.95 2.47 -36.47
N LEU A 38 9.95 2.79 -35.65
CA LEU A 38 10.05 3.89 -34.68
C LEU A 38 11.19 3.53 -33.74
N LEU A 39 12.26 4.31 -33.77
CA LEU A 39 13.37 4.11 -32.85
C LEU A 39 12.87 4.37 -31.42
N VAL A 40 13.42 3.61 -30.47
CA VAL A 40 13.15 3.81 -29.04
C VAL A 40 13.55 5.24 -28.68
N ALA A 41 12.71 5.93 -27.92
CA ALA A 41 13.01 7.27 -27.42
C ALA A 41 14.26 7.22 -26.53
N THR A 42 15.13 8.24 -26.67
CA THR A 42 16.26 8.45 -25.78
C THR A 42 16.12 9.79 -25.08
N GLY A 43 16.92 10.05 -24.05
CA GLY A 43 16.92 11.35 -23.34
C GLY A 43 17.11 12.58 -24.26
N ASP A 44 17.75 12.39 -25.42
CA ASP A 44 18.07 13.47 -26.38
C ASP A 44 17.34 13.34 -27.72
N THR A 45 16.54 12.28 -27.94
CA THR A 45 15.90 12.00 -29.24
C THR A 45 14.46 11.53 -29.05
N LEU A 46 13.52 12.24 -29.69
CA LEU A 46 12.12 11.82 -29.76
C LEU A 46 12.02 10.48 -30.50
N GLY A 47 11.48 9.46 -29.83
CA GLY A 47 11.16 8.15 -30.39
C GLY A 47 9.70 7.79 -30.18
N GLY A 48 9.23 6.76 -30.87
CA GLY A 48 7.82 6.36 -30.81
C GLY A 48 7.49 5.53 -29.58
N VAL A 49 6.98 6.15 -28.51
CA VAL A 49 6.38 5.43 -27.39
C VAL A 49 4.87 5.38 -27.60
N LYS A 50 4.30 4.18 -27.81
CA LYS A 50 2.85 3.99 -27.90
C LYS A 50 2.31 3.61 -26.52
N ALA A 51 1.85 4.60 -25.77
CA ALA A 51 1.14 4.40 -24.50
C ALA A 51 -0.38 4.49 -24.72
N ALA A 52 -1.16 3.91 -23.80
CA ALA A 52 -2.60 4.19 -23.72
C ALA A 52 -2.83 5.63 -23.24
N ALA A 53 -3.99 6.21 -23.54
CA ALA A 53 -4.40 7.46 -22.93
C ALA A 53 -4.69 7.24 -21.43
N ALA A 54 -4.30 8.19 -20.58
CA ALA A 54 -4.57 8.15 -19.15
C ALA A 54 -6.09 8.19 -18.87
N GLY A 55 -6.55 7.37 -17.93
CA GLY A 55 -7.90 7.39 -17.35
C GLY A 55 -7.98 8.28 -16.10
N GLU A 56 -9.17 8.34 -15.48
CA GLU A 56 -9.41 9.16 -14.28
C GLU A 56 -8.57 8.72 -13.06
N ASP A 57 -8.19 7.45 -13.00
CA ASP A 57 -7.39 6.86 -11.92
C ASP A 57 -5.87 6.96 -12.15
N ASP A 58 -5.44 7.32 -13.36
CA ASP A 58 -4.02 7.46 -13.73
C ASP A 58 -3.49 8.83 -13.30
N THR A 59 -3.35 9.02 -11.99
CA THR A 59 -3.01 10.33 -11.38
C THR A 59 -1.52 10.60 -11.24
N VAL A 60 -0.66 9.60 -11.46
CA VAL A 60 0.79 9.70 -11.28
C VAL A 60 1.51 9.73 -12.63
N GLU A 61 2.20 10.83 -12.90
CA GLU A 61 3.04 10.96 -14.10
C GLU A 61 4.25 10.01 -14.05
N VAL A 62 4.50 9.30 -15.15
CA VAL A 62 5.68 8.44 -15.30
C VAL A 62 6.86 9.27 -15.80
N LYS A 63 8.00 9.24 -15.10
CA LYS A 63 9.19 10.03 -15.45
C LYS A 63 10.15 9.21 -16.31
N ILE A 64 10.87 9.87 -17.22
CA ILE A 64 11.96 9.25 -17.99
C ILE A 64 13.27 9.45 -17.22
N GLY A 65 14.00 8.37 -16.96
CA GLY A 65 15.34 8.42 -16.38
C GLY A 65 16.42 8.71 -17.43
N ASP A 66 17.62 9.09 -16.98
CA ASP A 66 18.77 9.37 -17.86
C ASP A 66 19.17 8.15 -18.72
N ASP A 67 18.77 6.94 -18.31
CA ASP A 67 18.96 5.69 -19.06
C ASP A 67 17.86 5.41 -20.10
N SER A 68 16.99 6.40 -20.36
CA SER A 68 15.86 6.33 -21.30
C SER A 68 14.79 5.30 -20.94
N LYS A 69 14.72 4.85 -19.68
CA LYS A 69 13.62 4.02 -19.19
C LYS A 69 12.56 4.86 -18.49
N LEU A 70 11.33 4.37 -18.53
CA LEU A 70 10.21 4.90 -17.76
C LEU A 70 10.29 4.39 -16.32
N TYR A 71 10.19 5.31 -15.36
CA TYR A 71 10.20 5.01 -13.93
C TYR A 71 8.90 5.44 -13.28
N VAL A 72 8.35 4.53 -12.48
CA VAL A 72 7.31 4.81 -11.48
C VAL A 72 7.96 4.84 -10.11
N GLN A 73 7.48 5.70 -9.22
CA GLN A 73 8.02 5.79 -7.88
C GLN A 73 7.76 4.46 -7.12
N ALA A 74 8.82 3.94 -6.50
CA ALA A 74 8.77 2.98 -5.41
C ALA A 74 7.63 3.28 -4.42
N LEU A 75 6.54 2.52 -4.38
CA LEU A 75 5.54 2.71 -3.33
C LEU A 75 6.18 2.33 -1.99
N ALA A 76 6.39 3.32 -1.12
CA ALA A 76 7.02 3.10 0.17
C ALA A 76 6.08 2.33 1.10
N ALA A 77 6.64 1.75 2.17
CA ALA A 77 5.84 1.33 3.31
C ALA A 77 5.02 2.52 3.80
N ALA A 78 3.78 2.27 4.21
CA ALA A 78 2.97 3.31 4.82
C ALA A 78 3.67 3.86 6.07
N THR A 79 3.49 5.14 6.33
CA THR A 79 3.86 5.76 7.61
C THR A 79 2.60 6.35 8.25
N ASP A 80 2.72 6.90 9.44
CA ASP A 80 1.65 7.66 10.09
C ASP A 80 1.29 8.96 9.35
N GLU A 81 2.18 9.46 8.48
CA GLU A 81 2.00 10.71 7.75
C GLU A 81 1.85 10.51 6.22
N THR A 82 2.21 9.34 5.69
CA THR A 82 2.20 9.06 4.24
C THR A 82 1.47 7.77 3.89
N LEU A 83 0.53 7.88 2.94
CA LEU A 83 -0.12 6.74 2.30
C LEU A 83 0.93 5.88 1.57
N GLY A 84 1.12 4.64 2.04
CA GLY A 84 1.95 3.63 1.37
C GLY A 84 1.11 2.44 0.89
N GLY A 85 1.77 1.41 0.36
CA GLY A 85 1.12 0.26 -0.30
C GLY A 85 0.46 -0.75 0.62
N VAL A 86 -0.36 -0.31 1.60
CA VAL A 86 -1.16 -1.21 2.44
C VAL A 86 -2.58 -1.21 1.88
N ILE A 87 -3.00 -2.33 1.30
CA ILE A 87 -4.41 -2.58 0.99
C ILE A 87 -5.00 -3.27 2.20
N ALA A 88 -5.83 -2.56 2.96
CA ALA A 88 -6.62 -3.09 4.06
C ALA A 88 -8.10 -2.76 3.81
N ASP A 89 -8.99 -3.62 4.29
CA ASP A 89 -10.43 -3.36 4.23
C ASP A 89 -10.82 -2.21 5.21
N GLU A 90 -11.97 -1.58 4.97
CA GLU A 90 -12.51 -0.54 5.86
C GLU A 90 -12.85 -1.14 7.24
N ALA A 91 -12.42 -0.47 8.31
CA ALA A 91 -12.69 -0.90 9.68
C ALA A 91 -14.19 -0.88 10.00
N THR A 92 -14.64 -1.87 10.77
CA THR A 92 -16.01 -2.01 11.26
C THR A 92 -16.10 -1.61 12.75
N GLU A 93 -17.30 -1.67 13.33
CA GLU A 93 -17.51 -1.40 14.77
C GLU A 93 -16.83 -2.43 15.69
N ASP A 94 -16.51 -3.61 15.17
CA ASP A 94 -15.83 -4.69 15.90
C ASP A 94 -14.29 -4.53 15.88
N ASP A 95 -13.75 -3.71 14.97
CA ASP A 95 -12.31 -3.45 14.80
C ASP A 95 -11.81 -2.36 15.77
N THR A 96 -11.82 -2.68 17.06
CA THR A 96 -11.54 -1.73 18.15
C THR A 96 -10.05 -1.52 18.45
N VAL A 97 -9.17 -2.32 17.85
CA VAL A 97 -7.74 -2.31 18.13
C VAL A 97 -7.00 -1.60 16.99
N GLU A 98 -6.39 -0.45 17.29
CA GLU A 98 -5.56 0.26 16.32
C GLU A 98 -4.27 -0.52 16.00
N VAL A 99 -3.94 -0.62 14.71
CA VAL A 99 -2.66 -1.17 14.23
C VAL A 99 -1.62 -0.06 14.20
N LYS A 100 -0.46 -0.27 14.82
CA LYS A 100 0.67 0.68 14.83
C LYS A 100 1.81 0.19 13.95
N ILE A 101 2.57 1.10 13.35
CA ILE A 101 3.76 0.78 12.56
C ILE A 101 5.00 0.87 13.48
N GLY A 102 5.80 -0.20 13.52
CA GLY A 102 7.07 -0.22 14.24
C GLY A 102 8.20 0.42 13.45
N GLU A 103 9.31 0.75 14.12
CA GLU A 103 10.53 1.27 13.48
C GLU A 103 11.12 0.32 12.43
N ASP A 104 10.77 -0.97 12.49
CA ASP A 104 11.15 -1.99 11.51
C ASP A 104 10.19 -2.10 10.31
N HIS A 105 9.26 -1.14 10.19
CA HIS A 105 8.22 -1.08 9.15
C HIS A 105 7.24 -2.26 9.17
N LYS A 106 7.11 -2.97 10.30
CA LYS A 106 6.05 -3.98 10.48
C LYS A 106 4.83 -3.40 11.18
N LEU A 107 3.68 -3.98 10.87
CA LEU A 107 2.42 -3.67 11.54
C LEU A 107 2.31 -4.48 12.84
N TYR A 108 2.00 -3.80 13.93
CA TYR A 108 1.81 -4.38 15.25
C TYR A 108 0.38 -4.13 15.74
N VAL A 109 -0.24 -5.20 16.24
CA VAL A 109 -1.45 -5.11 17.06
C VAL A 109 -1.03 -5.24 18.54
N PRO A 110 -1.57 -4.43 19.45
CA PRO A 110 -1.51 -4.70 20.87
C PRO A 110 -1.87 -6.17 21.17
N THR A 111 -1.10 -6.82 22.03
CA THR A 111 -1.44 -8.18 22.48
C THR A 111 -2.84 -8.17 23.08
N TYR A 112 -3.72 -9.04 22.59
CA TYR A 112 -5.05 -9.20 23.16
C TYR A 112 -4.92 -9.48 24.67
N PRO A 113 -5.73 -8.84 25.53
CA PRO A 113 -5.63 -9.08 26.98
C PRO A 113 -5.79 -10.57 27.27
N THR A 114 -4.86 -11.13 28.03
CA THR A 114 -4.94 -12.52 28.48
C THR A 114 -5.87 -12.62 29.70
N ASP A 115 -6.23 -13.85 30.08
CA ASP A 115 -6.96 -14.08 31.33
C ASP A 115 -6.19 -13.49 32.53
N ALA A 116 -6.94 -13.00 33.52
CA ALA A 116 -6.36 -12.47 34.74
C ALA A 116 -5.55 -13.55 35.48
N THR A 117 -4.43 -13.14 36.06
CA THR A 117 -3.60 -13.97 36.94
C THR A 117 -3.39 -13.26 38.26
N GLU A 118 -2.80 -13.93 39.25
CA GLU A 118 -2.51 -13.32 40.56
C GLU A 118 -1.62 -12.07 40.49
N SER A 119 -0.85 -11.92 39.41
CA SER A 119 0.13 -10.83 39.24
C SER A 119 -0.15 -9.91 38.04
N VAL A 120 -1.14 -10.24 37.21
CA VAL A 120 -1.41 -9.52 35.95
C VAL A 120 -2.91 -9.32 35.79
N SER A 121 -3.34 -8.06 35.67
CA SER A 121 -4.71 -7.72 35.30
C SER A 121 -5.05 -8.29 33.93
N GLY A 122 -6.24 -8.89 33.80
CA GLY A 122 -6.65 -9.53 32.55
C GLY A 122 -8.16 -9.70 32.46
N LEU A 123 -8.60 -10.49 31.48
CA LEU A 123 -10.00 -10.81 31.28
C LEU A 123 -10.51 -11.72 32.39
N VAL A 124 -11.78 -11.56 32.74
CA VAL A 124 -12.48 -12.39 33.71
C VAL A 124 -13.84 -12.81 33.20
N LYS A 125 -14.29 -13.99 33.60
CA LYS A 125 -15.66 -14.44 33.37
C LYS A 125 -16.52 -14.05 34.57
N ALA A 126 -17.81 -13.82 34.34
CA ALA A 126 -18.75 -13.70 35.44
C ALA A 126 -18.85 -15.03 36.19
N ALA A 127 -18.77 -15.00 37.52
CA ALA A 127 -19.01 -16.19 38.32
C ALA A 127 -20.48 -16.61 38.30
N ALA A 128 -20.71 -17.92 38.41
CA ALA A 128 -22.05 -18.43 38.65
C ALA A 128 -22.60 -17.84 39.96
N ASN A 129 -23.89 -17.51 39.96
CA ASN A 129 -24.53 -16.89 41.12
C ASN A 129 -24.47 -17.79 42.37
N GLN A 130 -24.30 -17.18 43.54
CA GLN A 130 -24.49 -17.83 44.85
C GLN A 130 -25.78 -17.30 45.46
N ALA A 131 -26.68 -18.21 45.84
CA ALA A 131 -27.89 -17.81 46.55
C ALA A 131 -27.53 -17.25 47.93
N ASP A 132 -28.36 -16.33 48.43
CA ASP A 132 -28.21 -15.75 49.76
C ASP A 132 -28.16 -16.84 50.84
N SER A 133 -27.23 -16.70 51.78
CA SER A 133 -27.10 -17.65 52.89
C SER A 133 -28.26 -17.50 53.86
N ILE A 134 -28.87 -18.64 54.21
CA ILE A 134 -29.91 -18.75 55.24
C ILE A 134 -29.40 -19.51 56.47
N ALA A 135 -28.07 -19.57 56.64
CA ALA A 135 -27.41 -20.32 57.70
C ALA A 135 -27.78 -19.79 59.10
N GLU A 136 -28.26 -20.69 59.97
CA GLU A 136 -28.52 -20.40 61.39
C GLU A 136 -27.37 -20.86 62.29
N ASP A 137 -26.41 -21.60 61.73
CA ASP A 137 -25.25 -22.10 62.44
C ASP A 137 -23.96 -21.96 61.60
N THR A 138 -22.82 -22.22 62.25
CA THR A 138 -21.51 -22.11 61.61
C THR A 138 -21.27 -23.20 60.57
N ALA A 139 -21.87 -24.39 60.72
CA ALA A 139 -21.65 -25.50 59.79
C ALA A 139 -22.31 -25.24 58.43
N THR A 140 -23.52 -24.70 58.44
CA THR A 140 -24.27 -24.28 57.25
C THR A 140 -23.62 -23.05 56.59
N LEU A 141 -23.14 -22.08 57.39
CA LEU A 141 -22.38 -20.94 56.85
C LEU A 141 -21.10 -21.38 56.13
N VAL A 142 -20.34 -22.32 56.71
CA VAL A 142 -19.14 -22.87 56.08
C VAL A 142 -19.47 -23.57 54.76
N THR A 143 -20.62 -24.22 54.68
CA THR A 143 -21.09 -24.88 53.45
C THR A 143 -21.36 -23.85 52.34
N ASP A 144 -22.15 -22.82 52.65
CA ASP A 144 -22.48 -21.75 51.69
C ASP A 144 -21.23 -20.98 51.23
N PHE A 145 -20.32 -20.71 52.16
CA PHE A 145 -19.06 -20.03 51.88
C PHE A 145 -18.17 -20.86 50.93
N ASN A 146 -18.00 -22.15 51.20
CA ASN A 146 -17.20 -23.01 50.33
C ASN A 146 -17.84 -23.18 48.94
N ALA A 147 -19.18 -23.12 48.83
CA ALA A 147 -19.87 -23.12 47.54
C ALA A 147 -19.56 -21.84 46.73
N LEU A 148 -19.49 -20.67 47.38
CA LEU A 148 -19.07 -19.43 46.73
C LEU A 148 -17.61 -19.53 46.25
N LEU A 149 -16.70 -20.00 47.09
CA LEU A 149 -15.29 -20.16 46.72
C LEU A 149 -15.13 -21.07 45.49
N ALA A 150 -15.86 -22.18 45.44
CA ALA A 150 -15.86 -23.08 44.30
C ALA A 150 -16.33 -22.39 43.00
N LYS A 151 -17.35 -21.52 43.08
CA LYS A 151 -17.86 -20.78 41.92
C LYS A 151 -16.90 -19.69 41.45
N LEU A 152 -16.23 -19.00 42.37
CA LEU A 152 -15.22 -18.01 42.03
C LEU A 152 -14.01 -18.65 41.35
N LYS A 153 -13.55 -19.81 41.85
CA LYS A 153 -12.49 -20.62 41.24
C LYS A 153 -12.87 -21.14 39.86
N ALA A 154 -14.07 -21.72 39.73
CA ALA A 154 -14.59 -22.20 38.44
C ALA A 154 -14.70 -21.10 37.39
N ALA A 155 -14.89 -19.84 37.81
CA ALA A 155 -14.93 -18.68 36.93
C ALA A 155 -13.54 -18.08 36.61
N GLY A 156 -12.48 -18.58 37.24
CA GLY A 156 -11.13 -18.03 37.13
C GLY A 156 -10.94 -16.69 37.87
N LEU A 157 -11.86 -16.33 38.77
CA LEU A 157 -11.77 -15.10 39.59
C LEU A 157 -10.91 -15.28 40.85
N MET A 158 -10.57 -16.52 41.18
CA MET A 158 -9.73 -16.89 42.31
C MET A 158 -8.86 -18.06 41.88
N ALA A 159 -7.58 -18.03 42.24
CA ALA A 159 -6.68 -19.15 41.97
C ALA A 159 -7.17 -20.43 42.65
N ASP A 160 -6.97 -21.56 41.97
CA ASP A 160 -7.13 -22.85 42.60
C ASP A 160 -6.07 -23.06 43.67
N GLN A 161 -6.35 -23.96 44.61
CA GLN A 161 -5.32 -24.36 45.57
C GLN A 161 -4.35 -25.25 44.79
N GLU A 162 -3.12 -24.78 44.59
CA GLU A 162 -2.03 -25.64 44.12
C GLU A 162 -1.82 -26.84 45.07
#